data_AF-A0A4D6XKY5-F1
#
_entry.id   AF-A0A4D6XKY5-F1
#
_cell.length_a   1.000
_cell.length_b   1.000
_cell.length_c   1.000
_cell.angle_alpha   90.00
_cell.angle_beta   90.00
_cell.angle_gamma   90.00
#
_symmetry.space_group_name_H-M   'P 1'
#
loop_
_entity.id
_entity.type
_entity.pdbx_description
1 polymer ?
#
loop_
_entity_poly.entity_id
_entity_poly.type
_entity_poly.pdbx_seq_one_letter_code
_entity_poly.pdbx_strand_id
1 'polypeptide(L)'
;MYAYVGSRTTRERNARGDGITVYRLDQQAGTLDKVQVVGDLVNPSFLALNRAGNRLYTVHGDLSEISAFAVDKASGKLSFLNRQSCEGKNPVHLALDPSERFLVVSNHIGGSLAVLNVEQDGRLGSLNQLLKLEGPTGPHRVEQPFAKPHFNPFDASGNFVLVPDKGLDRVFSFRFDNGKLFPADQPFVTTREGAGPRHLALHPKAPLAYVVNELDSTVTTYRFDPLSGALHPLQILSSLPASFTGNSRASEIEVDRSGRFLYASNRGYDSIAVYAIDAQSGLLSLVEVEPTAGKTPRFFALTPNQRFVFALNEDSDSIIALAVDAQHGRLSKTGFSVSTGSPVCMVFSA
;
A
#
# COMPACT_ATOMS: atom_id res chain seq x y z
N MET A 1 18.12 -12.59 1.20
CA MET A 1 16.93 -11.75 1.44
C MET A 1 15.72 -12.43 0.83
N TYR A 2 14.54 -12.18 1.38
CA TYR A 2 13.30 -12.79 0.93
C TYR A 2 12.26 -11.74 0.56
N ALA A 3 11.38 -12.07 -0.38
CA ALA A 3 10.19 -11.31 -0.71
C ALA A 3 8.95 -12.15 -0.34
N TYR A 4 7.98 -11.54 0.31
CA TYR A 4 6.71 -12.16 0.69
C TYR A 4 5.62 -11.55 -0.17
N VAL A 5 4.86 -12.39 -0.86
CA VAL A 5 3.83 -11.97 -1.81
C VAL A 5 2.47 -12.44 -1.36
N GLY A 6 1.59 -11.49 -1.05
CA GLY A 6 0.19 -11.75 -0.71
C GLY A 6 -0.65 -11.83 -1.98
N SER A 7 -1.58 -12.79 -2.02
CA SER A 7 -2.42 -13.04 -3.20
C SER A 7 -3.92 -13.09 -2.83
N ARG A 8 -4.79 -12.70 -3.76
CA ARG A 8 -6.23 -13.03 -3.68
C ARG A 8 -6.41 -14.51 -4.01
N THR A 9 -7.34 -15.19 -3.33
CA THR A 9 -7.51 -16.66 -3.43
C THR A 9 -8.94 -17.11 -3.68
N THR A 10 -9.90 -16.17 -3.67
CA THR A 10 -11.34 -16.48 -3.73
C THR A 10 -11.90 -16.44 -5.14
N ARG A 11 -12.86 -17.33 -5.41
CA ARG A 11 -13.59 -17.37 -6.68
C ARG A 11 -14.41 -16.11 -6.92
N GLU A 12 -14.96 -15.50 -5.87
CA GLU A 12 -15.73 -14.26 -5.90
C GLU A 12 -14.92 -13.08 -6.45
N ARG A 13 -13.60 -13.13 -6.27
CA ARG A 13 -12.63 -12.17 -6.83
C ARG A 13 -12.11 -12.58 -8.20
N ASN A 14 -12.59 -13.70 -8.75
CA ASN A 14 -12.00 -14.36 -9.90
C ASN A 14 -10.47 -14.50 -9.73
N ALA A 15 -10.04 -14.93 -8.53
CA ALA A 15 -8.62 -15.00 -8.19
C ALA A 15 -8.09 -16.44 -8.25
N ARG A 16 -6.77 -16.57 -8.45
CA ARG A 16 -6.08 -17.85 -8.65
C ARG A 16 -4.85 -18.02 -7.75
N GLY A 17 -4.71 -17.18 -6.72
CA GLY A 17 -3.61 -17.26 -5.77
C GLY A 17 -3.81 -18.34 -4.71
N ASP A 18 -2.70 -18.77 -4.11
CA ASP A 18 -2.65 -19.87 -3.13
C ASP A 18 -2.27 -19.39 -1.71
N GLY A 19 -2.48 -18.10 -1.40
CA GLY A 19 -2.17 -17.51 -0.10
C GLY A 19 -0.95 -16.59 -0.14
N ILE A 20 0.03 -16.82 0.74
CA ILE A 20 1.29 -16.05 0.77
C ILE A 20 2.40 -16.88 0.12
N THR A 21 3.02 -16.37 -0.94
CA THR A 21 4.20 -17.00 -1.54
C THR A 21 5.48 -16.31 -1.07
N VAL A 22 6.44 -17.10 -0.59
CA VAL A 22 7.77 -16.64 -0.20
C VAL A 22 8.75 -16.90 -1.35
N TYR A 23 9.49 -15.88 -1.72
CA TYR A 23 10.56 -15.95 -2.71
C TYR A 23 11.90 -15.59 -2.08
N ARG A 24 12.98 -16.24 -2.52
CA ARG A 24 14.35 -15.76 -2.36
C ARG A 24 14.59 -14.71 -3.43
N LEU A 25 15.06 -13.54 -3.02
CA LEU A 25 15.36 -12.42 -3.91
C LEU A 25 16.87 -12.39 -4.22
N ASP A 26 17.22 -12.46 -5.50
CA ASP A 26 18.50 -11.96 -5.99
C ASP A 26 18.36 -10.48 -6.34
N GLN A 27 18.87 -9.62 -5.44
CA GLN A 27 18.80 -8.18 -5.63
C GLN A 27 19.67 -7.67 -6.79
N GLN A 28 20.71 -8.40 -7.19
CA GLN A 28 21.62 -7.95 -8.23
C GLN A 28 21.07 -8.27 -9.62
N ALA A 29 20.46 -9.45 -9.75
CA ALA A 29 19.84 -9.90 -10.98
C ALA A 29 18.37 -9.45 -11.12
N GLY A 30 17.69 -9.12 -10.01
CA GLY A 30 16.27 -8.76 -10.03
C GLY A 30 15.36 -9.97 -10.24
N THR A 31 15.75 -11.13 -9.72
CA THR A 31 15.03 -12.41 -9.90
C THR A 31 14.47 -12.94 -8.58
N LEU A 32 13.45 -13.81 -8.69
CA LEU A 32 12.71 -14.39 -7.58
C LEU A 32 12.66 -15.92 -7.72
N ASP A 33 13.17 -16.64 -6.73
CA ASP A 33 13.10 -18.10 -6.65
C ASP A 33 12.12 -18.52 -5.56
N LYS A 34 11.12 -19.33 -5.90
CA LYS A 34 10.08 -19.74 -4.94
C LYS A 34 10.67 -20.61 -3.82
N VAL A 35 10.32 -20.29 -2.56
CA VAL A 35 10.79 -20.98 -1.35
C VAL A 35 9.66 -21.72 -0.64
N GLN A 36 8.51 -21.08 -0.51
CA GLN A 36 7.36 -21.60 0.23
C GLN A 36 6.06 -21.02 -0.35
N VAL A 37 4.98 -21.79 -0.29
CA VAL A 37 3.61 -21.28 -0.37
C VAL A 37 2.94 -21.56 0.96
N VAL A 38 2.40 -20.53 1.61
CA VAL A 38 1.58 -20.64 2.81
C VAL A 38 0.12 -20.64 2.38
N GLY A 39 -0.41 -21.85 2.22
CA GLY A 39 -1.80 -22.13 1.84
C GLY A 39 -2.81 -21.94 2.96
N ASP A 40 -4.07 -22.30 2.68
CA ASP A 40 -5.22 -22.20 3.61
C ASP A 40 -5.45 -20.78 4.17
N LEU A 41 -5.01 -19.77 3.43
CA LEU A 41 -5.24 -18.36 3.70
C LEU A 41 -6.23 -17.80 2.67
N VAL A 42 -7.31 -17.21 3.15
CA VAL A 42 -8.30 -16.55 2.29
C VAL A 42 -7.86 -15.11 2.07
N ASN A 43 -7.54 -14.75 0.83
CA ASN A 43 -7.20 -13.38 0.41
C ASN A 43 -6.20 -12.62 1.32
N PRO A 44 -5.00 -13.13 1.66
CA PRO A 44 -3.96 -12.35 2.36
C PRO A 44 -3.47 -11.19 1.49
N SER A 45 -4.21 -10.07 1.54
CA SER A 45 -4.21 -9.07 0.45
C SER A 45 -3.34 -7.85 0.71
N PHE A 46 -2.83 -7.71 1.93
CA PHE A 46 -1.77 -6.77 2.29
C PHE A 46 -0.92 -7.39 3.39
N LEU A 47 0.39 -7.10 3.38
CA LEU A 47 1.39 -7.65 4.30
C LEU A 47 2.15 -6.50 4.97
N ALA A 48 2.54 -6.68 6.23
CA ALA A 48 3.57 -5.86 6.85
C ALA A 48 4.56 -6.73 7.64
N LEU A 49 5.83 -6.35 7.59
CA LEU A 49 6.88 -6.91 8.43
C LEU A 49 7.15 -5.97 9.59
N ASN A 50 7.54 -6.54 10.73
CA ASN A 50 8.13 -5.75 11.79
C ASN A 50 9.58 -5.36 11.45
N ARG A 51 10.12 -4.38 12.16
CA ARG A 51 11.45 -3.80 11.99
C ARG A 51 12.56 -4.84 12.09
N ALA A 52 12.43 -5.82 12.98
CA ALA A 52 13.40 -6.91 13.14
C ALA A 52 13.37 -7.91 11.96
N GLY A 53 12.30 -7.89 11.15
CA GLY A 53 12.06 -8.82 10.05
C GLY A 53 11.80 -10.25 10.53
N ASN A 54 11.34 -10.42 11.77
CA ASN A 54 11.09 -11.73 12.37
C ASN A 54 9.58 -12.00 12.60
N ARG A 55 8.71 -11.03 12.28
CA ARG A 55 7.25 -11.15 12.30
C ARG A 55 6.64 -10.58 11.04
N LEU A 56 5.64 -11.28 10.52
CA LEU A 56 4.83 -10.85 9.38
C LEU A 56 3.35 -10.86 9.76
N TYR A 57 2.63 -9.82 9.36
CA TYR A 57 1.20 -9.66 9.58
C TYR A 57 0.49 -9.53 8.23
N THR A 58 -0.72 -10.07 8.13
CA THR A 58 -1.55 -9.94 6.92
C THR A 58 -3.01 -9.64 7.23
N VAL A 59 -3.63 -8.82 6.38
CA VAL A 59 -5.09 -8.69 6.33
C VAL A 59 -5.72 -9.72 5.40
N HIS A 60 -6.87 -10.25 5.79
CA HIS A 60 -7.69 -11.13 4.96
C HIS A 60 -8.79 -10.33 4.26
N GLY A 61 -8.55 -9.96 3.00
CA GLY A 61 -9.50 -9.20 2.20
C GLY A 61 -10.83 -9.95 2.05
N ASP A 62 -11.93 -9.20 1.99
CA ASP A 62 -13.32 -9.68 1.99
C ASP A 62 -13.81 -10.35 3.28
N LEU A 63 -12.93 -10.58 4.25
CA LEU A 63 -13.26 -11.16 5.56
C LEU A 63 -13.20 -10.09 6.67
N SER A 64 -12.95 -10.50 7.91
CA SER A 64 -12.86 -9.61 9.08
C SER A 64 -11.64 -9.90 9.94
N GLU A 65 -10.67 -10.65 9.43
CA GLU A 65 -9.53 -11.14 10.21
C GLU A 65 -8.19 -10.64 9.70
N ILE A 66 -7.23 -10.67 10.62
CA ILE A 66 -5.81 -10.50 10.38
C ILE A 66 -5.06 -11.70 10.98
N SER A 67 -3.95 -12.11 10.36
CA SER A 67 -3.10 -13.21 10.85
C SER A 67 -1.66 -12.74 11.09
N ALA A 68 -0.99 -13.36 12.06
CA ALA A 68 0.43 -13.16 12.36
C ALA A 68 1.24 -14.43 12.13
N PHE A 69 2.49 -14.25 11.71
CA PHE A 69 3.45 -15.30 11.41
C PHE A 69 4.81 -14.96 12.01
N ALA A 70 5.51 -15.98 12.51
CA ALA A 70 6.94 -15.92 12.76
C ALA A 70 7.69 -16.10 11.43
N VAL A 71 8.77 -15.35 11.28
CA VAL A 71 9.66 -15.42 10.11
C VAL A 71 10.98 -16.05 10.54
N ASP A 72 11.34 -17.17 9.93
CA ASP A 72 12.69 -17.72 10.01
C ASP A 72 13.62 -16.91 9.09
N LYS A 73 14.50 -16.08 9.67
CA LYS A 73 15.34 -15.16 8.88
C LYS A 73 16.36 -15.87 7.99
N ALA A 74 16.78 -17.09 8.33
CA ALA A 74 17.78 -17.82 7.58
C ALA A 74 17.17 -18.39 6.29
N SER A 75 15.97 -18.96 6.39
CA SER A 75 15.27 -19.65 5.29
C SER A 75 14.17 -18.83 4.63
N GLY A 76 13.72 -17.75 5.25
CA GLY A 76 12.57 -16.93 4.83
C GLY A 76 11.22 -17.56 5.15
N LYS A 77 11.19 -18.74 5.76
CA LYS A 77 9.93 -19.48 5.95
C LYS A 77 9.04 -18.82 6.99
N LEU A 78 7.73 -18.90 6.74
CA LEU A 78 6.69 -18.43 7.63
C LEU A 78 6.07 -19.58 8.43
N SER A 79 5.87 -19.34 9.72
CA SER A 79 5.16 -20.22 10.64
C SER A 79 4.01 -19.45 11.29
N PHE A 80 2.79 -19.98 11.21
CA PHE A 80 1.60 -19.32 11.76
C PHE A 80 1.69 -19.16 13.28
N LEU A 81 1.28 -17.99 13.80
CA LEU A 81 1.24 -17.69 15.23
C LEU A 81 -0.19 -17.68 15.78
N ASN A 82 -1.02 -16.77 15.25
CA ASN A 82 -2.44 -16.68 15.56
C ASN A 82 -3.20 -15.84 14.50
N ARG A 83 -4.52 -15.80 14.65
CA ARG A 83 -5.46 -14.99 13.88
C ARG A 83 -6.39 -14.25 14.85
N GLN A 84 -6.74 -13.01 14.52
CA GLN A 84 -7.67 -12.19 15.29
C GLN A 84 -8.65 -11.46 14.37
N SER A 85 -9.85 -11.21 14.88
CA SER A 85 -10.80 -10.31 14.21
C SER A 85 -10.34 -8.86 14.34
N CYS A 86 -10.46 -8.08 13.28
CA CYS A 86 -10.32 -6.61 13.33
C CYS A 86 -11.65 -5.89 13.59
N GLU A 87 -12.74 -6.63 13.82
CA GLU A 87 -14.11 -6.14 14.07
C GLU A 87 -14.68 -5.18 13.01
N GLY A 88 -14.03 -5.09 11.85
CA GLY A 88 -14.56 -4.47 10.63
C GLY A 88 -14.61 -5.47 9.49
N LYS A 89 -14.89 -5.00 8.27
CA LYS A 89 -15.06 -5.86 7.11
C LYS A 89 -14.12 -5.47 5.98
N ASN A 90 -13.66 -6.46 5.21
CA ASN A 90 -12.70 -6.31 4.14
C ASN A 90 -11.52 -5.41 4.55
N PRO A 91 -10.71 -5.81 5.55
CA PRO A 91 -9.48 -5.10 5.86
C PRO A 91 -8.55 -5.11 4.65
N VAL A 92 -8.02 -3.94 4.28
CA VAL A 92 -7.20 -3.76 3.06
C VAL A 92 -5.79 -3.26 3.33
N HIS A 93 -5.51 -2.79 4.55
CA HIS A 93 -4.18 -2.32 4.95
C HIS A 93 -3.98 -2.51 6.45
N LEU A 94 -2.73 -2.72 6.87
CA LEU A 94 -2.31 -2.70 8.27
C LEU A 94 -0.95 -2.03 8.42
N ALA A 95 -0.70 -1.38 9.55
CA ALA A 95 0.59 -0.77 9.90
C ALA A 95 0.88 -0.93 11.39
N LEU A 96 2.12 -1.24 11.73
CA LEU A 96 2.61 -1.24 13.10
C LEU A 96 2.88 0.19 13.54
N ASP A 97 2.58 0.48 14.81
CA ASP A 97 3.07 1.71 15.43
C ASP A 97 4.60 1.65 15.61
N PRO A 98 5.29 2.78 15.83
CA PRO A 98 6.74 2.81 15.98
C PRO A 98 7.29 1.93 17.12
N SER A 99 6.50 1.70 18.17
CA SER A 99 6.88 0.81 19.29
C SER A 99 6.61 -0.67 19.00
N GLU A 100 5.91 -0.99 17.91
CA GLU A 100 5.46 -2.33 17.50
C GLU A 100 4.61 -3.05 18.57
N ARG A 101 3.93 -2.29 19.42
CA ARG A 101 3.00 -2.78 20.44
C ARG A 101 1.54 -2.69 20.00
N PHE A 102 1.28 -1.99 18.91
CA PHE A 102 -0.04 -1.79 18.34
C PHE A 102 0.00 -1.95 16.82
N LEU A 103 -1.13 -2.40 16.28
CA LEU A 103 -1.36 -2.54 14.85
C LEU A 103 -2.63 -1.78 14.49
N VAL A 104 -2.54 -0.86 13.54
CA VAL A 104 -3.67 -0.13 12.99
C VAL A 104 -4.10 -0.78 11.67
N VAL A 105 -5.39 -1.06 11.51
CA VAL A 105 -5.99 -1.74 10.35
C VAL A 105 -7.05 -0.85 9.70
N SER A 106 -6.98 -0.71 8.38
CA SER A 106 -8.03 -0.03 7.59
C SER A 106 -9.07 -1.03 7.09
N ASN A 107 -10.29 -0.90 7.61
CA ASN A 107 -11.45 -1.71 7.20
C ASN A 107 -12.20 -1.00 6.08
N HIS A 108 -11.92 -1.40 4.83
CA HIS A 108 -12.46 -0.74 3.65
C HIS A 108 -13.98 -0.82 3.57
N ILE A 109 -14.54 -1.98 3.97
CA ILE A 109 -15.98 -2.15 4.08
C ILE A 109 -16.36 -2.00 5.55
N GLY A 110 -17.35 -1.17 5.83
CA GLY A 110 -17.69 -0.79 7.21
C GLY A 110 -17.06 0.53 7.65
N GLY A 111 -16.15 1.11 6.86
CA GLY A 111 -15.72 2.50 7.00
C GLY A 111 -15.06 2.79 8.34
N SER A 112 -14.14 1.94 8.77
CA SER A 112 -13.54 2.03 10.10
C SER A 112 -12.03 1.76 10.13
N LEU A 113 -11.40 2.23 11.20
CA LEU A 113 -10.05 1.90 11.60
C LEU A 113 -10.10 1.06 12.87
N ALA A 114 -9.37 -0.04 12.91
CA ALA A 114 -9.21 -0.85 14.11
C ALA A 114 -7.78 -0.71 14.64
N VAL A 115 -7.63 -0.61 15.96
CA VAL A 115 -6.33 -0.67 16.63
C VAL A 115 -6.30 -1.90 17.52
N LEU A 116 -5.35 -2.79 17.29
CA LEU A 116 -5.15 -4.01 18.07
C LEU A 116 -3.83 -3.96 18.82
N ASN A 117 -3.76 -4.64 19.96
CA ASN A 117 -2.51 -4.88 20.67
C ASN A 117 -1.64 -5.89 19.90
N VAL A 118 -0.33 -5.76 20.04
CA VAL A 118 0.66 -6.74 19.60
C VAL A 118 1.41 -7.21 20.84
N GLU A 119 1.35 -8.51 21.09
CA GLU A 119 1.98 -9.15 22.24
C GLU A 119 3.51 -9.17 22.08
N GLN A 120 4.24 -9.36 23.19
CA GLN A 120 5.71 -9.38 23.18
C GLN A 120 6.30 -10.46 22.25
N ASP A 121 5.59 -11.57 22.04
CA ASP A 121 5.99 -12.63 21.14
C ASP A 121 5.58 -12.37 19.67
N GLY A 122 4.97 -11.23 19.37
CA GLY A 122 4.47 -10.82 18.06
C GLY A 122 3.11 -11.40 17.69
N ARG A 123 2.38 -12.02 18.63
CA ARG A 123 0.98 -12.40 18.41
C ARG A 123 0.07 -11.19 18.39
N LEU A 124 -1.04 -11.33 17.65
CA LEU A 124 -2.12 -10.35 17.67
C LEU A 124 -2.90 -10.47 18.98
N GLY A 125 -3.00 -9.38 19.72
CA GLY A 125 -3.74 -9.27 20.97
C GLY A 125 -5.17 -8.76 20.74
N SER A 126 -5.78 -8.26 21.82
CA SER A 126 -7.14 -7.73 21.82
C SER A 126 -7.28 -6.42 21.02
N LEU A 127 -8.51 -6.17 20.55
CA LEU A 127 -8.91 -4.86 20.02
C LEU A 127 -8.87 -3.80 21.14
N ASN A 128 -8.21 -2.68 20.87
CA ASN A 128 -8.13 -1.50 21.75
C ASN A 128 -9.13 -0.41 21.32
N GLN A 129 -9.34 -0.24 20.00
CA GLN A 129 -10.27 0.75 19.47
C GLN A 129 -10.84 0.31 18.11
N LEU A 130 -12.13 0.57 17.90
CA LEU A 130 -12.76 0.58 16.58
C LEU A 130 -13.33 1.98 16.32
N LEU A 131 -12.70 2.72 15.41
CA LEU A 131 -13.05 4.09 15.07
C LEU A 131 -13.79 4.14 13.72
N LYS A 132 -15.04 4.59 13.71
CA LYS A 132 -15.78 4.81 12.46
C LYS A 132 -15.38 6.15 11.83
N LEU A 133 -15.27 6.16 10.51
CA LEU A 133 -15.06 7.38 9.72
C LEU A 133 -16.40 7.90 9.22
N GLU A 134 -16.60 9.21 9.39
CA GLU A 134 -17.85 9.88 9.05
C GLU A 134 -17.60 11.09 8.15
N GLY A 135 -18.58 11.40 7.32
CA GLY A 135 -18.52 12.52 6.39
C GLY A 135 -19.55 12.39 5.27
N PRO A 136 -19.71 13.45 4.46
CA PRO A 136 -20.46 13.36 3.22
C PRO A 136 -19.73 12.41 2.26
N THR A 137 -20.50 11.60 1.57
CA THR A 137 -20.00 10.71 0.51
C THR A 137 -19.64 11.49 -0.74
N GLY A 138 -18.62 11.03 -1.47
CA GLY A 138 -18.28 11.55 -2.79
C GLY A 138 -19.38 11.28 -3.84
N PRO A 139 -19.31 11.93 -5.01
CA PRO A 139 -20.38 11.93 -6.01
C PRO A 139 -20.53 10.59 -6.75
N HIS A 140 -19.51 9.73 -6.74
CA HIS A 140 -19.54 8.49 -7.51
C HIS A 140 -20.46 7.45 -6.86
N ARG A 141 -21.71 7.37 -7.35
CA ARG A 141 -22.81 6.54 -6.80
C ARG A 141 -22.45 5.10 -6.43
N VAL A 142 -21.60 4.42 -7.21
CA VAL A 142 -21.20 3.02 -6.96
C VAL A 142 -19.91 2.89 -6.12
N GLU A 143 -18.90 3.70 -6.38
CA GLU A 143 -17.59 3.60 -5.74
C GLU A 143 -17.49 4.35 -4.41
N GLN A 144 -18.38 5.32 -4.17
CA GLN A 144 -18.40 6.19 -2.99
C GLN A 144 -19.75 6.19 -2.22
N PRO A 145 -20.42 5.04 -1.99
CA PRO A 145 -21.72 5.01 -1.29
C PRO A 145 -21.63 5.22 0.23
N PHE A 146 -20.42 5.15 0.82
CA PHE A 146 -20.12 5.29 2.24
C PHE A 146 -18.60 5.40 2.42
N ALA A 147 -18.12 5.61 3.64
CA ALA A 147 -16.69 5.71 3.97
C ALA A 147 -15.88 4.44 3.64
N LYS A 148 -14.74 4.61 3.00
CA LYS A 148 -13.90 3.53 2.48
C LYS A 148 -12.41 3.84 2.71
N PRO A 149 -11.91 3.80 3.96
CA PRO A 149 -10.49 3.95 4.22
C PRO A 149 -9.73 2.86 3.49
N HIS A 150 -8.57 3.22 2.93
CA HIS A 150 -7.81 2.28 2.10
C HIS A 150 -6.34 2.14 2.53
N PHE A 151 -5.82 3.05 3.35
CA PHE A 151 -4.42 3.05 3.78
C PHE A 151 -4.28 3.74 5.14
N ASN A 152 -3.22 3.45 5.91
CA ASN A 152 -3.00 4.07 7.24
C ASN A 152 -1.52 4.13 7.69
N PRO A 153 -0.62 4.73 6.90
CA PRO A 153 0.78 4.89 7.27
C PRO A 153 0.94 5.84 8.47
N PHE A 154 1.90 5.50 9.33
CA PHE A 154 2.43 6.44 10.31
C PHE A 154 3.35 7.44 9.61
N ASP A 155 3.36 8.68 10.09
CA ASP A 155 4.38 9.64 9.71
C ASP A 155 5.76 9.24 10.29
N ALA A 156 6.83 9.91 9.84
CA ALA A 156 8.19 9.59 10.28
C ALA A 156 8.41 9.75 11.79
N SER A 157 7.68 10.65 12.44
CA SER A 157 7.73 10.81 13.91
C SER A 157 6.89 9.76 14.63
N GLY A 158 5.94 9.13 13.94
CA GLY A 158 5.00 8.18 14.50
C GLY A 158 3.86 8.80 15.30
N ASN A 159 3.74 10.13 15.28
CA ASN A 159 2.71 10.87 16.01
C ASN A 159 1.40 10.92 15.26
N PHE A 160 1.42 10.82 13.93
CA PHE A 160 0.25 10.91 13.07
C PHE A 160 0.06 9.67 12.21
N VAL A 161 -1.20 9.30 12.01
CA VAL A 161 -1.64 8.29 11.05
C VAL A 161 -2.49 8.99 9.98
N LEU A 162 -2.05 8.90 8.73
CA LEU A 162 -2.73 9.52 7.59
C LEU A 162 -3.59 8.48 6.89
N VAL A 163 -4.85 8.78 6.64
CA VAL A 163 -5.83 7.79 6.17
C VAL A 163 -6.60 8.33 4.96
N PRO A 164 -6.16 7.98 3.74
CA PRO A 164 -6.95 8.17 2.53
C PRO A 164 -8.26 7.39 2.60
N ASP A 165 -9.38 8.09 2.43
CA ASP A 165 -10.72 7.51 2.34
C ASP A 165 -11.31 7.77 0.96
N LYS A 166 -11.42 6.69 0.17
CA LYS A 166 -11.96 6.73 -1.19
C LYS A 166 -13.41 7.23 -1.21
N GLY A 167 -14.20 6.84 -0.22
CA GLY A 167 -15.63 7.01 -0.18
C GLY A 167 -16.07 8.43 0.20
N LEU A 168 -15.25 9.13 0.98
CA LEU A 168 -15.55 10.48 1.48
C LEU A 168 -14.77 11.60 0.78
N ASP A 169 -13.92 11.27 -0.21
CA ASP A 169 -13.00 12.23 -0.84
C ASP A 169 -12.20 13.03 0.20
N ARG A 170 -11.63 12.30 1.17
CA ARG A 170 -10.87 12.87 2.29
C ARG A 170 -9.59 12.11 2.52
N VAL A 171 -8.57 12.83 2.97
CA VAL A 171 -7.42 12.22 3.66
C VAL A 171 -7.49 12.67 5.10
N PHE A 172 -7.83 11.74 5.99
CA PHE A 172 -7.90 11.99 7.42
C PHE A 172 -6.49 12.01 8.03
N SER A 173 -6.37 12.75 9.13
CA SER A 173 -5.16 12.81 9.95
C SER A 173 -5.56 12.58 11.41
N PHE A 174 -4.93 11.58 12.02
CA PHE A 174 -5.18 11.21 13.41
C PHE A 174 -3.87 11.27 14.19
N ARG A 175 -3.88 11.92 15.35
CA ARG A 175 -2.84 11.73 16.35
C ARG A 175 -2.94 10.32 16.94
N PHE A 176 -1.82 9.61 17.01
CA PHE A 176 -1.74 8.31 17.65
C PHE A 176 -1.13 8.43 19.04
N ASP A 177 -1.78 7.83 20.03
CA ASP A 177 -1.34 7.86 21.42
C ASP A 177 -1.75 6.59 22.15
N ASN A 178 -0.75 5.82 22.56
CA ASN A 178 -0.89 4.60 23.36
C ASN A 178 -2.01 3.64 22.90
N GLY A 179 -2.03 3.33 21.60
CA GLY A 179 -3.00 2.39 21.02
C GLY A 179 -4.37 2.99 20.72
N LYS A 180 -4.48 4.32 20.70
CA LYS A 180 -5.70 5.03 20.30
C LYS A 180 -5.40 6.12 19.27
N LEU A 181 -6.34 6.30 18.36
CA LEU A 181 -6.41 7.35 17.36
C LEU A 181 -7.34 8.46 17.87
N PHE A 182 -6.84 9.69 17.79
CA PHE A 182 -7.57 10.92 18.07
C PHE A 182 -7.51 11.81 16.84
N PRO A 183 -8.57 12.55 16.48
CA PRO A 183 -8.49 13.53 15.40
C PRO A 183 -7.32 14.49 15.63
N ALA A 184 -6.55 14.78 14.59
CA ALA A 184 -5.55 15.84 14.63
C ALA A 184 -6.23 17.23 14.69
N ASP A 185 -5.45 18.28 14.95
CA ASP A 185 -5.98 19.67 15.00
C ASP A 185 -6.66 20.05 13.68
N GLN A 186 -6.08 19.61 12.56
CA GLN A 186 -6.70 19.58 11.24
C GLN A 186 -7.01 18.12 10.89
N PRO A 187 -8.22 17.62 11.20
CA PRO A 187 -8.50 16.19 11.21
C PRO A 187 -8.63 15.55 9.83
N PHE A 188 -8.76 16.36 8.78
CA PHE A 188 -8.73 15.91 7.39
C PHE A 188 -8.48 17.07 6.42
N VAL A 189 -8.07 16.71 5.21
CA VAL A 189 -8.17 17.56 4.02
C VAL A 189 -9.19 16.95 3.05
N THR A 190 -10.01 17.79 2.42
CA THR A 190 -10.92 17.36 1.36
C THR A 190 -10.17 17.31 0.03
N THR A 191 -10.28 16.20 -0.69
CA THR A 191 -9.64 16.03 -2.01
C THR A 191 -10.52 16.63 -3.11
N ARG A 192 -10.03 16.63 -4.35
CA ARG A 192 -10.87 16.95 -5.50
C ARG A 192 -12.09 16.02 -5.52
N GLU A 193 -13.25 16.59 -5.80
CA GLU A 193 -14.51 15.85 -5.86
C GLU A 193 -14.41 14.68 -6.85
N GLY A 194 -14.76 13.47 -6.40
CA GLY A 194 -14.70 12.25 -7.22
C GLY A 194 -13.29 11.70 -7.45
N ALA A 195 -12.27 12.20 -6.76
CA ALA A 195 -10.90 11.69 -6.91
C ALA A 195 -10.71 10.30 -6.30
N GLY A 196 -11.33 10.04 -5.14
CA GLY A 196 -11.24 8.78 -4.42
C GLY A 196 -9.81 8.46 -3.96
N PRO A 197 -9.27 9.17 -2.94
CA PRO A 197 -7.91 8.97 -2.46
C PRO A 197 -7.71 7.55 -1.90
N ARG A 198 -6.61 6.89 -2.26
CA ARG A 198 -6.41 5.45 -2.03
C ARG A 198 -5.19 5.14 -1.16
N HIS A 199 -3.98 5.28 -1.69
CA HIS A 199 -2.72 5.09 -0.96
C HIS A 199 -1.96 6.41 -0.87
N LEU A 200 -0.96 6.48 0.00
CA LEU A 200 -0.13 7.67 0.20
C LEU A 200 1.33 7.25 0.36
N ALA A 201 2.25 8.00 -0.21
CA ALA A 201 3.68 7.90 0.05
C ALA A 201 4.20 9.18 0.73
N LEU A 202 4.98 9.02 1.78
CA LEU A 202 5.67 10.13 2.45
C LEU A 202 7.06 10.32 1.83
N HIS A 203 7.47 11.56 1.63
CA HIS A 203 8.83 11.84 1.19
C HIS A 203 9.82 11.51 2.33
N PRO A 204 10.93 10.79 2.06
CA PRO A 204 11.81 10.26 3.12
C PRO A 204 12.53 11.32 3.95
N LYS A 205 12.61 12.57 3.48
CA LYS A 205 13.40 13.65 4.10
C LYS A 205 12.68 15.00 4.22
N ALA A 206 11.55 15.16 3.54
CA ALA A 206 10.90 16.45 3.40
C ALA A 206 9.46 16.30 3.90
N PRO A 207 8.86 17.37 4.43
CA PRO A 207 7.50 17.34 4.96
C PRO A 207 6.47 17.36 3.82
N LEU A 208 6.47 16.28 3.02
CA LEU A 208 5.67 16.12 1.82
C LEU A 208 4.99 14.75 1.84
N ALA A 209 3.76 14.73 1.35
CA ALA A 209 2.98 13.52 1.14
C ALA A 209 2.41 13.52 -0.28
N TYR A 210 2.38 12.36 -0.92
CA TYR A 210 1.82 12.16 -2.25
C TYR A 210 0.70 11.14 -2.15
N VAL A 211 -0.51 11.52 -2.54
CA VAL A 211 -1.69 10.66 -2.49
C VAL A 211 -2.07 10.26 -3.89
N VAL A 212 -2.17 8.95 -4.14
CA VAL A 212 -2.73 8.45 -5.38
C VAL A 212 -4.25 8.35 -5.26
N ASN A 213 -4.94 8.90 -6.25
CA ASN A 213 -6.40 8.96 -6.34
C ASN A 213 -6.89 7.87 -7.30
N GLU A 214 -7.69 6.94 -6.78
CA GLU A 214 -8.09 5.74 -7.50
C GLU A 214 -9.02 6.05 -8.67
N LEU A 215 -9.99 6.94 -8.49
CA LEU A 215 -11.13 7.05 -9.41
C LEU A 215 -10.80 7.91 -10.63
N ASP A 216 -9.91 8.88 -10.49
CA ASP A 216 -9.53 9.80 -11.57
C ASP A 216 -8.09 9.59 -12.09
N SER A 217 -7.38 8.58 -11.56
CA SER A 217 -5.99 8.27 -11.91
C SER A 217 -5.08 9.49 -11.87
N THR A 218 -5.04 10.12 -10.70
CA THR A 218 -4.16 11.27 -10.43
C THR A 218 -3.34 11.07 -9.17
N VAL A 219 -2.30 11.89 -9.02
CA VAL A 219 -1.53 12.05 -7.78
C VAL A 219 -1.71 13.48 -7.30
N THR A 220 -2.08 13.63 -6.03
CA THR A 220 -2.09 14.93 -5.34
C THR A 220 -0.86 15.06 -4.44
N THR A 221 -0.10 16.14 -4.62
CA THR A 221 1.01 16.52 -3.75
C THR A 221 0.50 17.38 -2.61
N TYR A 222 0.93 17.09 -1.38
CA TYR A 222 0.63 17.86 -0.18
C TYR A 222 1.90 18.26 0.55
N ARG A 223 1.90 19.47 1.12
CA ARG A 223 2.76 19.81 2.25
C ARG A 223 2.16 19.22 3.51
N PHE A 224 2.95 18.44 4.25
CA PHE A 224 2.56 17.87 5.53
C PHE A 224 3.09 18.74 6.66
N ASP A 225 2.26 19.11 7.61
CA ASP A 225 2.70 19.76 8.85
C ASP A 225 2.93 18.70 9.93
N PRO A 226 4.19 18.39 10.31
CA PRO A 226 4.48 17.35 11.31
C PRO A 226 4.14 17.77 12.74
N LEU A 227 3.74 19.02 12.99
CA LEU A 227 3.30 19.48 14.31
C LEU A 227 1.79 19.32 14.50
N SER A 228 1.01 19.71 13.48
CA SER A 228 -0.45 19.69 13.55
C SER A 228 -1.10 18.49 12.84
N GLY A 229 -0.34 17.75 12.03
CA GLY A 229 -0.84 16.66 11.21
C GLY A 229 -1.57 17.12 9.94
N ALA A 230 -1.58 18.43 9.65
CA ALA A 230 -2.31 19.00 8.52
C ALA A 230 -1.69 18.61 7.17
N LEU A 231 -2.54 18.47 6.15
CA LEU A 231 -2.16 18.28 4.76
C LEU A 231 -2.65 19.47 3.93
N HIS A 232 -1.73 20.18 3.29
CA HIS A 232 -2.05 21.32 2.42
C HIS A 232 -1.78 20.96 0.96
N PRO A 233 -2.80 20.90 0.09
CA PRO A 233 -2.62 20.50 -1.31
C PRO A 233 -1.81 21.54 -2.08
N LEU A 234 -0.90 21.07 -2.94
CA LEU A 234 0.00 21.90 -3.74
C LEU A 234 -0.19 21.70 -5.25
N GLN A 235 -0.47 20.46 -5.69
CA GLN A 235 -0.53 20.10 -7.10
C GLN A 235 -1.35 18.83 -7.29
N ILE A 236 -2.00 18.71 -8.44
CA ILE A 236 -2.63 17.47 -8.91
C ILE A 236 -2.11 17.19 -10.32
N LEU A 237 -1.60 15.99 -10.58
CA LEU A 237 -1.17 15.55 -11.91
C LEU A 237 -1.76 14.19 -12.26
N SER A 238 -2.05 13.98 -13.54
CA SER A 238 -2.49 12.66 -14.03
C SER A 238 -1.36 11.64 -13.99
N SER A 239 -1.70 10.37 -13.74
CA SER A 239 -0.82 9.20 -13.88
C SER A 239 -1.00 8.49 -15.22
N LEU A 240 -1.70 9.10 -16.17
CA LEU A 240 -1.98 8.55 -17.49
C LEU A 240 -1.35 9.43 -18.58
N PRO A 241 -1.06 8.86 -19.76
CA PRO A 241 -0.74 9.67 -20.94
C PRO A 241 -1.91 10.58 -21.28
N ALA A 242 -1.62 11.80 -21.72
CA ALA A 242 -2.64 12.78 -22.11
C ALA A 242 -3.58 12.28 -23.25
N SER A 243 -3.13 11.30 -24.04
CA SER A 243 -3.89 10.69 -25.13
C SER A 243 -4.79 9.53 -24.70
N PHE A 244 -4.72 9.06 -23.45
CA PHE A 244 -5.52 7.92 -23.01
C PHE A 244 -6.94 8.33 -22.62
N THR A 245 -7.92 7.73 -23.28
CA THR A 245 -9.35 8.01 -23.09
C THR A 245 -10.14 6.83 -22.52
N GLY A 246 -9.46 5.74 -22.16
CA GLY A 246 -10.09 4.55 -21.60
C GLY A 246 -10.34 4.65 -20.10
N ASN A 247 -10.96 3.62 -19.52
CA ASN A 247 -11.10 3.50 -18.07
C ASN A 247 -9.75 3.12 -17.44
N SER A 248 -9.40 3.80 -16.35
CA SER A 248 -8.26 3.44 -15.52
C SER A 248 -8.56 3.77 -14.06
N ARG A 249 -7.99 2.97 -13.16
CA ARG A 249 -7.99 3.24 -11.73
C ARG A 249 -6.60 3.09 -11.15
N ALA A 250 -6.08 4.16 -10.57
CA ALA A 250 -4.79 4.10 -9.90
C ALA A 250 -4.82 3.19 -8.66
N SER A 251 -3.67 2.72 -8.23
CA SER A 251 -3.55 1.71 -7.17
C SER A 251 -2.44 2.03 -6.19
N GLU A 252 -1.23 1.53 -6.43
CA GLU A 252 -0.08 1.67 -5.54
C GLU A 252 0.72 2.94 -5.81
N ILE A 253 1.42 3.45 -4.79
CA ILE A 253 2.28 4.63 -4.87
C ILE A 253 3.50 4.48 -3.94
N GLU A 254 4.69 4.74 -4.46
CA GLU A 254 5.94 4.64 -3.68
C GLU A 254 6.91 5.77 -4.07
N VAL A 255 7.56 6.38 -3.06
CA VAL A 255 8.69 7.30 -3.27
C VAL A 255 9.98 6.51 -3.12
N ASP A 256 10.92 6.71 -4.04
CA ASP A 256 12.23 6.07 -3.93
C ASP A 256 13.00 6.54 -2.69
N ARG A 257 13.94 5.74 -2.19
CA ARG A 257 14.69 6.06 -0.97
C ARG A 257 15.48 7.37 -1.05
N SER A 258 15.85 7.82 -2.25
CA SER A 258 16.55 9.10 -2.42
C SER A 258 15.61 10.30 -2.35
N GLY A 259 14.29 10.11 -2.52
CA GLY A 259 13.29 11.17 -2.57
C GLY A 259 13.28 11.94 -3.88
N ARG A 260 13.80 11.35 -4.96
CA ARG A 260 13.90 12.01 -6.27
C ARG A 260 12.82 11.55 -7.25
N PHE A 261 12.26 10.36 -7.03
CA PHE A 261 11.27 9.77 -7.92
C PHE A 261 10.07 9.23 -7.16
N LEU A 262 8.91 9.39 -7.76
CA LEU A 262 7.65 8.82 -7.30
C LEU A 262 7.10 7.90 -8.40
N TYR A 263 6.62 6.73 -7.99
CA TYR A 263 6.02 5.73 -8.87
C TYR A 263 4.55 5.55 -8.49
N ALA A 264 3.66 5.44 -9.47
CA ALA A 264 2.24 5.18 -9.24
C ALA A 264 1.67 4.20 -10.27
N SER A 265 0.99 3.14 -9.83
CA SER A 265 0.43 2.14 -10.75
C SER A 265 -1.01 2.43 -11.17
N ASN A 266 -1.37 2.04 -12.38
CA ASN A 266 -2.69 2.20 -12.98
C ASN A 266 -3.25 0.85 -13.45
N ARG A 267 -4.46 0.50 -13.02
CA ARG A 267 -5.20 -0.67 -13.47
C ARG A 267 -6.15 -0.25 -14.59
N GLY A 268 -6.08 -0.90 -15.75
CA GLY A 268 -6.82 -0.53 -16.95
C GLY A 268 -5.91 0.02 -18.05
N TYR A 269 -5.09 1.03 -17.75
CA TYR A 269 -3.94 1.35 -18.62
C TYR A 269 -2.74 0.41 -18.37
N ASP A 270 -2.78 -0.36 -17.29
CA ASP A 270 -1.85 -1.43 -16.93
C ASP A 270 -0.38 -0.99 -17.00
N SER A 271 -0.09 0.05 -16.22
CA SER A 271 1.17 0.79 -16.27
C SER A 271 1.66 1.24 -14.90
N ILE A 272 2.90 1.72 -14.86
CA ILE A 272 3.46 2.51 -13.76
C ILE A 272 3.87 3.88 -14.31
N ALA A 273 3.27 4.94 -13.78
CA ALA A 273 3.70 6.31 -13.99
C ALA A 273 4.92 6.61 -13.13
N VAL A 274 5.91 7.28 -13.72
CA VAL A 274 7.13 7.76 -13.04
C VAL A 274 7.10 9.27 -13.04
N TYR A 275 7.32 9.88 -11.88
CA TYR A 275 7.47 11.31 -11.71
C TYR A 275 8.84 11.65 -11.13
N ALA A 276 9.44 12.74 -11.61
CA ALA A 276 10.53 13.40 -10.94
C ALA A 276 9.98 14.33 -9.86
N ILE A 277 10.62 14.34 -8.70
CA ILE A 277 10.30 15.21 -7.57
C ILE A 277 11.27 16.39 -7.59
N ASP A 278 10.73 17.60 -7.71
CA ASP A 278 11.52 18.82 -7.59
C ASP A 278 12.07 18.98 -6.17
N ALA A 279 13.38 19.12 -6.05
CA ALA A 279 14.06 19.06 -4.75
C ALA A 279 13.73 20.24 -3.82
N GLN A 280 13.33 21.39 -4.37
CA GLN A 280 13.00 22.58 -3.59
C GLN A 280 11.52 22.64 -3.23
N SER A 281 10.65 22.43 -4.21
CA SER A 281 9.20 22.62 -4.07
C SER A 281 8.46 21.34 -3.68
N GLY A 282 9.02 20.16 -3.99
CA GLY A 282 8.33 18.87 -3.86
C GLY A 282 7.32 18.59 -4.95
N LEU A 283 7.21 19.47 -5.96
CA LEU A 283 6.26 19.30 -7.05
C LEU A 283 6.72 18.20 -8.00
N LEU A 284 5.75 17.53 -8.59
CA LEU A 284 5.96 16.41 -9.50
C LEU A 284 6.03 16.91 -10.95
N SER A 285 6.85 16.22 -11.75
CA SER A 285 6.84 16.30 -13.21
C SER A 285 6.81 14.89 -13.78
N LEU A 286 5.84 14.60 -14.67
CA LEU A 286 5.72 13.28 -15.28
C LEU A 286 6.94 13.00 -16.18
N VAL A 287 7.65 11.91 -15.90
CA VAL A 287 8.79 11.44 -16.69
C VAL A 287 8.32 10.48 -17.78
N GLU A 288 7.54 9.47 -17.39
CA GLU A 288 6.97 8.49 -18.31
C GLU A 288 5.80 7.71 -17.70
N VAL A 289 5.14 6.89 -18.51
CA VAL A 289 4.14 5.93 -18.08
C VAL A 289 4.45 4.59 -18.76
N GLU A 290 5.13 3.70 -18.04
CA GLU A 290 5.66 2.44 -18.58
C GLU A 290 4.65 1.28 -18.38
N PRO A 291 4.26 0.56 -19.45
CA PRO A 291 3.41 -0.62 -19.33
C PRO A 291 4.05 -1.75 -18.51
N THR A 292 3.29 -2.37 -17.61
CA THR A 292 3.81 -3.43 -16.73
C THR A 292 3.95 -4.80 -17.39
N ALA A 293 3.57 -4.92 -18.67
CA ALA A 293 3.54 -6.16 -19.44
C ALA A 293 2.69 -7.27 -18.80
N GLY A 294 1.70 -6.88 -18.00
CA GLY A 294 0.65 -7.74 -17.46
C GLY A 294 -0.67 -6.97 -17.39
N LYS A 295 -1.63 -7.45 -16.60
CA LYS A 295 -2.94 -6.81 -16.42
C LYS A 295 -3.23 -6.52 -14.96
N THR A 296 -3.82 -5.36 -14.70
CA THR A 296 -4.21 -4.92 -13.35
C THR A 296 -3.01 -4.94 -12.40
N PRO A 297 -1.97 -4.09 -12.60
CA PRO A 297 -0.87 -3.94 -11.66
C PRO A 297 -1.39 -3.30 -10.38
N ARG A 298 -1.94 -4.13 -9.48
CA ARG A 298 -2.57 -3.68 -8.24
C ARG A 298 -1.55 -3.20 -7.23
N PHE A 299 -0.35 -3.74 -7.31
CA PHE A 299 0.76 -3.38 -6.45
C PHE A 299 2.05 -3.38 -7.26
N PHE A 300 3.04 -2.63 -6.78
CA PHE A 300 4.42 -2.82 -7.17
C PHE A 300 5.29 -2.60 -5.94
N ALA A 301 6.53 -3.06 -5.98
CA ALA A 301 7.48 -2.78 -4.91
C ALA A 301 8.87 -2.50 -5.48
N LEU A 302 9.50 -1.40 -5.05
CA LEU A 302 10.92 -1.17 -5.30
C LEU A 302 11.77 -2.12 -4.47
N THR A 303 12.76 -2.76 -5.10
CA THR A 303 13.71 -3.59 -4.37
C THR A 303 14.47 -2.77 -3.33
N PRO A 304 14.97 -3.39 -2.24
CA PRO A 304 15.68 -2.63 -1.21
C PRO A 304 16.95 -1.91 -1.71
N ASN A 305 17.61 -2.41 -2.74
CA ASN A 305 18.72 -1.69 -3.39
C ASN A 305 18.27 -0.68 -4.47
N GLN A 306 16.96 -0.50 -4.67
CA GLN A 306 16.34 0.45 -5.60
C GLN A 306 16.70 0.25 -7.07
N ARG A 307 17.23 -0.93 -7.43
CA ARG A 307 17.63 -1.26 -8.80
C ARG A 307 16.49 -1.79 -9.67
N PHE A 308 15.43 -2.31 -9.04
CA PHE A 308 14.32 -2.92 -9.74
C PHE A 308 12.98 -2.54 -9.11
N VAL A 309 11.94 -2.53 -9.92
CA VAL A 309 10.54 -2.56 -9.52
C VAL A 309 9.97 -3.93 -9.89
N PHE A 310 9.29 -4.59 -8.96
CA PHE A 310 8.44 -5.74 -9.27
C PHE A 310 6.99 -5.26 -9.42
N ALA A 311 6.43 -5.35 -10.63
CA ALA A 311 5.02 -5.09 -10.88
C ALA A 311 4.20 -6.36 -10.63
N LEU A 312 3.23 -6.29 -9.73
CA LEU A 312 2.34 -7.40 -9.36
C LEU A 312 1.02 -7.25 -10.12
N ASN A 313 0.89 -8.01 -11.20
CA ASN A 313 -0.26 -7.96 -12.09
C ASN A 313 -1.31 -9.00 -11.66
N GLU A 314 -2.39 -8.53 -11.01
CA GLU A 314 -3.42 -9.35 -10.36
C GLU A 314 -4.17 -10.23 -11.39
N ASP A 315 -4.57 -9.66 -12.51
CA ASP A 315 -5.45 -10.35 -13.46
C ASP A 315 -4.69 -11.22 -14.47
N SER A 316 -3.38 -11.03 -14.60
CA SER A 316 -2.52 -11.85 -15.48
C SER A 316 -1.62 -12.83 -14.74
N ASP A 317 -1.80 -12.98 -13.41
CA ASP A 317 -1.07 -13.95 -12.57
C ASP A 317 0.46 -13.92 -12.74
N SER A 318 1.01 -12.70 -12.74
CA SER A 318 2.43 -12.50 -13.06
C SER A 318 3.05 -11.41 -12.21
N ILE A 319 4.28 -11.66 -11.76
CA ILE A 319 5.20 -10.61 -11.32
C ILE A 319 6.19 -10.34 -12.45
N ILE A 320 6.32 -9.09 -12.86
CA ILE A 320 7.28 -8.63 -13.88
C ILE A 320 8.34 -7.76 -13.22
N ALA A 321 9.61 -7.98 -13.55
CA ALA A 321 10.70 -7.11 -13.11
C ALA A 321 11.01 -6.03 -14.15
N LEU A 322 11.10 -4.79 -13.67
CA LEU A 322 11.54 -3.63 -14.43
C LEU A 322 12.81 -3.07 -13.78
N ALA A 323 13.86 -2.83 -14.55
CA ALA A 323 15.06 -2.15 -14.07
C ALA A 323 14.81 -0.65 -13.94
N VAL A 324 15.35 -0.06 -12.89
CA VAL A 324 15.26 1.37 -12.58
C VAL A 324 16.53 2.07 -13.03
N ASP A 325 16.39 3.10 -13.87
CA ASP A 325 17.45 4.08 -14.13
C ASP A 325 17.60 4.97 -12.89
N ALA A 326 18.72 4.82 -12.17
CA ALA A 326 18.98 5.58 -10.96
C ALA A 326 19.14 7.10 -11.20
N GLN A 327 19.42 7.54 -12.42
CA GLN A 327 19.57 8.96 -12.75
C GLN A 327 18.24 9.62 -13.12
N HIS A 328 17.36 8.90 -13.81
CA HIS A 328 16.13 9.47 -14.39
C HIS A 328 14.83 8.85 -13.86
N GLY A 329 14.92 7.81 -13.02
CA GLY A 329 13.77 7.06 -12.48
C GLY A 329 13.08 6.17 -13.50
N ARG A 330 13.54 6.15 -14.76
CA ARG A 330 12.88 5.43 -15.84
C ARG A 330 12.91 3.92 -15.63
N LEU A 331 11.89 3.24 -16.12
CA LEU A 331 11.69 1.81 -16.04
C LEU A 331 11.98 1.15 -17.39
N SER A 332 12.62 -0.02 -17.35
CA SER A 332 12.88 -0.82 -18.55
C SER A 332 12.73 -2.31 -18.25
N LYS A 333 12.23 -3.07 -19.22
CA LYS A 333 12.01 -4.51 -19.04
C LYS A 333 13.33 -5.25 -18.87
N THR A 334 13.43 -6.09 -17.84
CA THR A 334 14.60 -6.97 -17.65
C THR A 334 14.47 -8.28 -18.42
N GLY A 335 13.25 -8.64 -18.84
CA GLY A 335 12.91 -9.95 -19.38
C GLY A 335 12.58 -11.00 -18.30
N PHE A 336 12.83 -10.71 -17.02
CA PHE A 336 12.45 -11.61 -15.93
C PHE A 336 10.95 -11.49 -15.62
N SER A 337 10.32 -12.65 -15.43
CA SER A 337 8.96 -12.78 -14.93
C SER A 337 8.80 -14.06 -14.12
N VAL A 338 7.85 -14.07 -13.20
CA VAL A 338 7.43 -15.29 -12.50
C VAL A 338 5.90 -15.37 -12.47
N SER A 339 5.37 -16.57 -12.73
CA SER A 339 3.93 -16.84 -12.60
C SER A 339 3.57 -17.03 -11.14
N THR A 340 2.57 -16.27 -10.68
CA THR A 340 2.01 -16.32 -9.33
C THR A 340 0.56 -15.88 -9.42
N GLY A 341 -0.37 -16.66 -8.89
CA GLY A 341 -1.79 -16.35 -9.01
C GLY A 341 -2.15 -15.06 -8.27
N SER A 342 -2.83 -14.13 -8.95
CA SER A 342 -3.42 -12.92 -8.36
C SER A 342 -2.61 -12.19 -7.28
N PRO A 343 -1.35 -11.79 -7.55
CA PRO A 343 -0.50 -11.12 -6.58
C PRO A 343 -0.97 -9.69 -6.34
N VAL A 344 -1.05 -9.25 -5.08
CA VAL A 344 -1.63 -7.93 -4.73
C VAL A 344 -0.86 -7.18 -3.65
N CYS A 345 0.21 -7.75 -3.10
CA CYS A 345 1.10 -7.08 -2.15
C CYS A 345 2.48 -7.76 -2.15
N MET A 346 3.55 -6.99 -1.99
CA MET A 346 4.90 -7.52 -1.78
C MET A 346 5.62 -6.73 -0.68
N VAL A 347 6.26 -7.43 0.24
CA VAL A 347 7.19 -6.85 1.23
C VAL A 347 8.50 -7.63 1.25
N PHE A 348 9.61 -6.96 1.58
CA PHE A 348 10.94 -7.58 1.62
C PHE A 348 11.44 -7.74 3.06
N SER A 349 12.13 -8.86 3.32
CA SER A 349 12.91 -8.97 4.55
C SER A 349 14.03 -7.93 4.57
N ALA A 350 14.46 -7.53 5.77
CA ALA A 350 15.68 -6.75 5.95
C ALA A 350 16.94 -7.53 5.54
#